data_AF-A0A4Q4UQ78-F1
#
_entry.id   AF-A0A4Q4UQ78-F1
#
_cell.length_a   1.000
_cell.length_b   1.000
_cell.length_c   1.000
_cell.angle_alpha   90.00
_cell.angle_beta   90.00
_cell.angle_gamma   90.00
#
_symmetry.space_group_name_H-M   'P 1'
#
loop_
_entity.id
_entity.type
_entity.pdbx_description
1 polymer ?
#
loop_
_entity_poly.entity_id
_entity_poly.type
_entity_poly.pdbx_seq_one_letter_code
_entity_poly.pdbx_strand_id
1 'polypeptide(L)'
;MKKKLLELATGVLAVLLLAALTTPVAAQDGGGDDETGVNPGWPRWCGKVYEAGYPAFEPGGRTTEPRRSNATLLHVQLATRHSIYVAGEERGTFVVSAALSPWHGDPYENHTSDGVTTGPFDRLRFSVHLVDDDATPLVQDFVDVNATGVEYGFSLEGLKPRYEPYEVVFFGASEFGDWNYTTTAEVQYLPAIRVGGSAAKIDRLTGSLLFRAEDEGQEWTPLLPYGYYGLYNGSNDTAAADEFVRDYTSDGTGLNAIVALAGFADTNPVYDSMDTLDLRYMFDLRGSYQNLTEVERRVNTIKHRKSLFAYWTADEPDGWQRPFEAPVAARDLIRALDPYHPVALTLNCQDYYFGPYSIGGDVLMADVYPIGINSTFSKWGTACNTTYGDCGCDNCAGVVQDVRDRWDDLARYERWLGRWPPPPKFHNPQVFHGEDYWFRDPTAAEARVMNALAFNRGITGIFGWTWPGSRELFGAHTEMARVVTAEPVSAFLLGGRPQRLEVEGVLDVVDVAIWRREGRALVSVVNGGYLDIEEPFSVKLPVPASAIIETLFGGLPWQLVEGALVVEELPAMSSSFVLLELEDSQG
;
A
#
# COMPACT_ATOMS: atom_id res chain seq x y z
N MET A 1 -12.30 51.83 4.97
CA MET A 1 -11.16 50.93 4.68
C MET A 1 -11.49 49.43 4.73
N LYS A 2 -12.53 48.98 5.44
CA LYS A 2 -12.94 47.56 5.50
C LYS A 2 -13.67 46.97 4.28
N LYS A 3 -14.11 47.79 3.32
CA LYS A 3 -14.84 47.33 2.11
C LYS A 3 -13.95 47.13 0.87
N LYS A 4 -12.79 47.79 0.81
CA LYS A 4 -11.84 47.68 -0.32
C LYS A 4 -10.86 46.50 -0.19
N LEU A 5 -10.62 45.97 1.03
CA LEU A 5 -9.87 44.72 1.18
C LEU A 5 -10.70 43.49 0.77
N LEU A 6 -12.02 43.53 0.97
CA LEU A 6 -12.92 42.42 0.60
C LEU A 6 -13.12 42.32 -0.92
N GLU A 7 -13.05 43.44 -1.66
CA GLU A 7 -13.10 43.45 -3.13
C GLU A 7 -11.77 43.01 -3.78
N LEU A 8 -10.62 43.21 -3.13
CA LEU A 8 -9.35 42.61 -3.60
C LEU A 8 -9.29 41.10 -3.30
N ALA A 9 -9.85 40.64 -2.17
CA ALA A 9 -9.91 39.21 -1.84
C ALA A 9 -10.87 38.45 -2.77
N THR A 10 -12.04 39.02 -3.09
CA THR A 10 -13.02 38.38 -4.00
C THR A 10 -12.63 38.48 -5.48
N GLY A 11 -11.91 39.52 -5.90
CA GLY A 11 -11.34 39.62 -7.25
C GLY A 11 -10.21 38.63 -7.52
N VAL A 12 -9.41 38.29 -6.51
CA VAL A 12 -8.37 37.25 -6.61
C VAL A 12 -8.98 35.85 -6.52
N LEU A 13 -10.04 35.66 -5.72
CA LEU A 13 -10.78 34.39 -5.65
C LEU A 13 -11.49 34.07 -6.97
N ALA A 14 -12.06 35.05 -7.68
CA ALA A 14 -12.73 34.84 -8.96
C ALA A 14 -11.77 34.57 -10.13
N VAL A 15 -10.51 35.00 -10.03
CA VAL A 15 -9.46 34.66 -11.01
C VAL A 15 -8.82 33.30 -10.69
N LEU A 16 -8.82 32.87 -9.43
CA LEU A 16 -8.37 31.52 -9.04
C LEU A 16 -9.43 30.44 -9.27
N LEU A 17 -10.73 30.77 -9.17
CA LEU A 17 -11.83 29.83 -9.46
C LEU A 17 -12.07 29.56 -10.96
N LEU A 18 -11.40 30.28 -11.86
CA LEU A 18 -11.33 29.93 -13.29
C LEU A 18 -10.00 29.26 -13.69
N ALA A 19 -9.07 29.08 -12.75
CA ALA A 19 -7.77 28.43 -12.99
C ALA A 19 -7.67 27.01 -12.38
N ALA A 20 -8.73 26.52 -11.74
CA ALA A 20 -8.85 25.14 -11.27
C ALA A 20 -9.51 24.19 -12.30
N LEU A 21 -9.44 24.54 -13.59
CA LEU A 21 -9.53 23.54 -14.65
C LEU A 21 -8.19 22.83 -14.70
N THR A 22 -8.17 21.63 -14.13
CA THR A 22 -7.27 20.52 -14.47
C THR A 22 -6.15 20.92 -15.43
N THR A 23 -5.01 21.34 -14.89
CA THR A 23 -3.78 21.20 -15.66
C THR A 23 -3.70 19.71 -15.95
N PRO A 24 -3.80 19.27 -17.22
CA PRO A 24 -3.50 17.89 -17.52
C PRO A 24 -2.08 17.70 -17.03
N VAL A 25 -1.85 16.62 -16.25
CA VAL A 25 -0.52 16.05 -16.16
C VAL A 25 -0.05 15.98 -17.61
N ALA A 26 0.95 16.79 -17.95
CA ALA A 26 1.54 16.73 -19.26
C ALA A 26 1.99 15.28 -19.42
N ALA A 27 1.31 14.55 -20.30
CA ALA A 27 1.85 13.32 -20.83
C ALA A 27 3.29 13.65 -21.23
N GLN A 28 4.25 12.90 -20.70
CA GLN A 28 5.61 12.95 -21.19
C GLN A 28 5.57 12.53 -22.66
N ASP A 29 5.35 13.48 -23.55
CA ASP A 29 5.63 13.35 -24.97
C ASP A 29 7.15 13.28 -25.10
N GLY A 30 7.66 12.05 -25.04
CA GLY A 30 8.98 11.71 -25.53
C GLY A 30 8.98 11.89 -27.03
N GLY A 31 9.46 13.05 -27.49
CA GLY A 31 9.64 13.33 -28.92
C GLY A 31 10.69 12.41 -29.54
N GLY A 32 10.26 11.63 -30.53
CA GLY A 32 11.07 10.84 -31.44
C GLY A 32 10.20 9.87 -32.23
N ASP A 33 9.62 10.32 -33.35
CA ASP A 33 8.90 9.47 -34.31
C ASP A 33 9.84 8.40 -34.88
N ASP A 34 9.75 7.18 -34.36
CA ASP A 34 9.49 5.93 -35.09
C ASP A 34 9.37 4.76 -34.06
N GLU A 35 8.23 4.05 -34.07
CA GLU A 35 7.92 2.76 -33.39
C GLU A 35 7.39 2.71 -31.93
N THR A 36 6.78 3.76 -31.38
CA THR A 36 5.86 3.62 -30.22
C THR A 36 4.41 3.67 -30.70
N GLY A 37 3.60 2.63 -30.45
CA GLY A 37 2.29 2.48 -31.10
C GLY A 37 1.16 1.96 -30.21
N VAL A 38 0.02 2.66 -30.24
CA VAL A 38 -1.27 2.16 -29.74
C VAL A 38 -1.83 1.20 -30.78
N ASN A 39 -1.62 -0.11 -30.58
CA ASN A 39 -2.11 -1.18 -31.45
C ASN A 39 -3.25 -1.95 -30.76
N PRO A 40 -4.46 -1.38 -30.62
CA PRO A 40 -5.51 -1.93 -29.76
C PRO A 40 -6.09 -3.25 -30.29
N GLY A 41 -5.91 -3.55 -31.58
CA GLY A 41 -6.32 -4.81 -32.19
C GLY A 41 -5.31 -5.95 -32.01
N TRP A 42 -4.17 -5.72 -31.36
CA TRP A 42 -3.15 -6.74 -31.12
C TRP A 42 -3.29 -7.32 -29.70
N PRO A 43 -3.04 -8.63 -29.52
CA PRO A 43 -3.06 -9.26 -28.21
C PRO A 43 -1.88 -8.75 -27.38
N ARG A 44 -2.15 -7.87 -26.42
CA ARG A 44 -1.12 -7.17 -25.65
C ARG A 44 -1.26 -7.40 -24.14
N TRP A 45 -0.13 -7.48 -23.46
CA TRP A 45 0.03 -7.57 -22.02
C TRP A 45 1.12 -6.61 -21.56
N CYS A 46 0.85 -5.74 -20.59
CA CYS A 46 1.80 -4.71 -20.14
C CYS A 46 2.38 -3.86 -21.30
N GLY A 47 1.52 -3.58 -22.29
CA GLY A 47 1.86 -2.87 -23.52
C GLY A 47 2.57 -3.69 -24.60
N LYS A 48 3.09 -4.89 -24.29
CA LYS A 48 3.85 -5.75 -25.21
C LYS A 48 2.92 -6.72 -25.94
N VAL A 49 3.16 -6.99 -27.22
CA VAL A 49 2.44 -8.09 -27.89
C VAL A 49 2.93 -9.42 -27.33
N TYR A 50 2.02 -10.35 -27.02
CA TYR A 50 2.40 -11.64 -26.47
C TYR A 50 2.24 -12.83 -27.42
N GLU A 51 1.41 -12.73 -28.47
CA GLU A 51 1.19 -13.83 -29.43
C GLU A 51 2.12 -13.77 -30.65
N ALA A 52 2.45 -14.95 -31.18
CA ALA A 52 3.20 -15.10 -32.42
C ALA A 52 2.42 -14.54 -33.62
N GLY A 53 3.14 -14.04 -34.62
CA GLY A 53 2.54 -13.47 -35.85
C GLY A 53 2.37 -11.95 -35.83
N TYR A 54 2.72 -11.30 -34.72
CA TYR A 54 2.78 -9.85 -34.56
C TYR A 54 4.23 -9.40 -34.30
N PRO A 55 4.66 -8.22 -34.76
CA PRO A 55 6.02 -7.73 -34.49
C PRO A 55 6.19 -7.25 -33.04
N ALA A 56 7.43 -7.34 -32.53
CA ALA A 56 7.84 -6.66 -31.32
C ALA A 56 7.84 -5.13 -31.53
N PHE A 57 7.58 -4.35 -30.48
CA PHE A 57 7.62 -2.88 -30.54
C PHE A 57 7.86 -2.28 -29.15
N GLU A 58 8.29 -1.03 -29.07
CA GLU A 58 8.46 -0.34 -27.79
C GLU A 58 7.11 0.02 -27.18
N PRO A 59 6.73 -0.53 -26.01
CA PRO A 59 5.38 -0.38 -25.46
C PRO A 59 5.06 1.05 -25.02
N GLY A 60 6.09 1.89 -24.80
CA GLY A 60 5.93 3.20 -24.17
C GLY A 60 5.42 3.08 -22.72
N GLY A 61 4.93 4.17 -22.16
CA GLY A 61 4.26 4.16 -20.85
C GLY A 61 5.14 3.86 -19.63
N ARG A 62 6.42 3.53 -19.81
CA ARG A 62 7.36 3.25 -18.71
C ARG A 62 7.43 4.43 -17.76
N THR A 63 7.27 4.17 -16.47
CA THR A 63 7.46 5.21 -15.45
C THR A 63 8.95 5.50 -15.30
N THR A 64 9.36 6.73 -15.58
CA THR A 64 10.78 7.14 -15.61
C THR A 64 11.08 8.23 -14.58
N GLU A 65 12.35 8.35 -14.18
CA GLU A 65 12.77 9.42 -13.27
C GLU A 65 12.45 10.80 -13.88
N PRO A 66 11.72 11.68 -13.18
CA PRO A 66 11.47 13.02 -13.66
C PRO A 66 12.76 13.81 -13.79
N ARG A 67 12.74 14.84 -14.64
CA ARG A 67 13.86 15.77 -14.73
C ARG A 67 14.12 16.41 -13.37
N ARG A 68 15.36 16.29 -12.88
CA ARG A 68 15.80 16.93 -11.64
C ARG A 68 15.84 18.46 -11.79
N SER A 69 15.44 19.16 -10.73
CA SER A 69 15.62 20.59 -10.56
C SER A 69 17.09 20.94 -10.37
N ASN A 70 17.49 22.12 -10.86
CA ASN A 70 18.81 22.69 -10.61
C ASN A 70 18.88 23.43 -9.25
N ALA A 71 17.72 23.71 -8.64
CA ALA A 71 17.61 24.31 -7.32
C ALA A 71 17.22 23.24 -6.29
N THR A 72 17.56 23.50 -5.02
CA THR A 72 17.01 22.71 -3.92
C THR A 72 15.54 23.09 -3.75
N LEU A 73 14.65 22.10 -3.70
CA LEU A 73 13.21 22.33 -3.49
C LEU A 73 12.80 21.80 -2.12
N LEU A 74 11.87 22.50 -1.48
CA LEU A 74 11.15 22.03 -0.30
C LEU A 74 9.74 21.61 -0.73
N HIS A 75 9.47 20.31 -0.64
CA HIS A 75 8.17 19.73 -0.96
C HIS A 75 7.35 19.60 0.31
N VAL A 76 6.53 20.62 0.57
CA VAL A 76 5.62 20.64 1.71
C VAL A 76 4.34 19.92 1.35
N GLN A 77 3.98 18.91 2.13
CA GLN A 77 2.77 18.11 1.95
C GLN A 77 2.04 17.93 3.29
N LEU A 78 0.71 17.90 3.24
CA LEU A 78 -0.16 17.70 4.39
C LEU A 78 -1.11 16.53 4.11
N ALA A 79 -1.30 15.66 5.10
CA ALA A 79 -2.36 14.66 5.08
C ALA A 79 -2.91 14.44 6.49
N THR A 80 -4.13 13.93 6.60
CA THR A 80 -4.59 13.31 7.84
C THR A 80 -3.92 11.95 8.02
N ARG A 81 -3.52 11.58 9.24
CA ARG A 81 -2.95 10.25 9.53
C ARG A 81 -3.94 9.15 9.12
N HIS A 82 -5.20 9.30 9.50
CA HIS A 82 -6.23 8.33 9.18
C HIS A 82 -7.06 8.76 7.96
N SER A 83 -7.47 7.81 7.10
CA SER A 83 -8.31 8.10 5.93
C SER A 83 -9.67 8.69 6.29
N ILE A 84 -10.23 8.23 7.39
CA ILE A 84 -11.51 8.71 7.92
C ILE A 84 -11.42 8.84 9.45
N TYR A 85 -12.26 9.72 9.96
CA TYR A 85 -12.68 9.81 11.35
C TYR A 85 -14.19 9.57 11.40
N VAL A 86 -14.69 9.11 12.54
CA VAL A 86 -16.11 8.75 12.71
C VAL A 86 -16.68 9.34 13.99
N ALA A 87 -17.97 9.67 13.99
CA ALA A 87 -18.62 10.28 15.14
C ALA A 87 -18.33 9.53 16.45
N GLY A 88 -17.99 10.28 17.49
CA GLY A 88 -17.53 9.75 18.78
C GLY A 88 -16.02 9.86 18.98
N GLU A 89 -15.24 10.06 17.91
CA GLU A 89 -13.83 10.41 18.05
C GLU A 89 -13.63 11.88 18.41
N GLU A 90 -12.76 12.14 19.37
CA GLU A 90 -12.51 13.48 19.91
C GLU A 90 -11.29 14.16 19.27
N ARG A 91 -10.37 13.37 18.70
CA ARG A 91 -9.08 13.86 18.21
C ARG A 91 -8.75 13.28 16.84
N GLY A 92 -8.17 14.13 16.01
CA GLY A 92 -7.51 13.73 14.77
C GLY A 92 -6.01 13.98 14.83
N THR A 93 -5.31 13.55 13.79
CA THR A 93 -3.88 13.80 13.63
C THR A 93 -3.58 14.15 12.19
N PHE A 94 -2.83 15.21 11.99
CA PHE A 94 -2.16 15.52 10.74
C PHE A 94 -0.78 14.90 10.72
N VAL A 95 -0.35 14.48 9.53
CA VAL A 95 1.03 14.14 9.24
C VAL A 95 1.52 15.19 8.24
N VAL A 96 2.68 15.77 8.53
CA VAL A 96 3.31 16.80 7.70
C VAL A 96 4.63 16.27 7.16
N SER A 97 4.92 16.61 5.90
CA SER A 97 6.21 16.41 5.25
C SER A 97 6.73 17.76 4.78
N ALA A 98 7.98 18.07 5.13
CA ALA A 98 8.74 19.21 4.64
C ALA A 98 10.05 18.68 4.00
N ALA A 99 9.90 17.75 3.06
CA ALA A 99 11.03 17.02 2.48
C ALA A 99 11.84 17.89 1.53
N LEU A 100 13.16 17.78 1.57
CA LEU A 100 13.96 18.27 0.44
C LEU A 100 13.79 17.31 -0.73
N SER A 101 13.48 17.85 -1.91
CA SER A 101 13.19 17.05 -3.09
C SER A 101 13.95 17.58 -4.30
N PRO A 102 14.55 16.70 -5.12
CA PRO A 102 15.16 17.11 -6.38
C PRO A 102 14.12 17.24 -7.51
N TRP A 103 12.85 16.88 -7.29
CA TRP A 103 11.83 16.82 -8.35
C TRP A 103 10.61 17.71 -8.09
N HIS A 104 10.20 17.85 -6.83
CA HIS A 104 8.89 18.43 -6.46
C HIS A 104 9.04 19.52 -5.40
N GLY A 105 8.06 20.41 -5.32
CA GLY A 105 8.02 21.49 -4.32
C GLY A 105 8.50 22.83 -4.83
N ASP A 106 8.62 23.77 -3.90
CA ASP A 106 8.98 25.15 -4.18
C ASP A 106 10.46 25.41 -3.85
N PRO A 107 11.09 26.46 -4.43
CA PRO A 107 12.47 26.81 -4.13
C PRO A 107 12.75 26.91 -2.63
N TYR A 108 13.90 26.39 -2.21
CA TYR A 108 14.39 26.46 -0.86
C TYR A 108 15.83 26.93 -0.84
N GLU A 109 16.09 27.93 -0.01
CA GLU A 109 17.43 28.33 0.35
C GLU A 109 17.54 28.33 1.87
N ASN A 110 18.68 27.85 2.38
CA ASN A 110 18.94 27.82 3.82
C ASN A 110 19.32 29.21 4.35
N HIS A 111 18.46 30.19 4.12
CA HIS A 111 18.54 31.52 4.67
C HIS A 111 17.15 32.14 4.82
N THR A 112 16.95 32.94 5.85
CA THR A 112 15.75 33.77 6.04
C THR A 112 16.18 35.13 6.57
N SER A 113 15.48 36.21 6.18
CA SER A 113 15.85 37.59 6.53
C SER A 113 14.64 38.51 6.76
N ASP A 114 14.73 39.38 7.77
CA ASP A 114 13.81 40.52 7.97
C ASP A 114 14.31 41.83 7.33
N GLY A 115 15.38 41.74 6.53
CA GLY A 115 16.07 42.89 5.93
C GLY A 115 17.14 43.53 6.83
N VAL A 116 17.30 43.06 8.07
CA VAL A 116 18.32 43.52 9.04
C VAL A 116 19.15 42.35 9.54
N THR A 117 18.49 41.26 9.92
CA THR A 117 19.06 40.02 10.42
C THR A 117 18.89 38.95 9.35
N THR A 118 19.92 38.13 9.13
CA THR A 118 19.84 36.95 8.26
C THR A 118 20.31 35.74 9.05
N GLY A 119 19.55 34.66 9.01
CA GLY A 119 19.82 33.41 9.70
C GLY A 119 19.50 32.20 8.82
N PRO A 120 19.85 30.98 9.25
CA PRO A 120 19.47 29.76 8.55
C PRO A 120 17.95 29.55 8.60
N PHE A 121 17.40 28.90 7.58
CA PHE A 121 16.00 28.48 7.54
C PHE A 121 15.95 26.95 7.64
N ASP A 122 16.03 26.45 8.87
CA ASP A 122 16.03 25.02 9.20
C ASP A 122 14.68 24.53 9.74
N ARG A 123 13.73 25.45 10.00
CA ARG A 123 12.40 25.17 10.55
C ARG A 123 11.33 26.02 9.92
N LEU A 124 10.22 25.39 9.54
CA LEU A 124 9.03 26.00 8.98
C LEU A 124 7.98 26.19 10.08
N ARG A 125 7.67 27.44 10.41
CA ARG A 125 6.54 27.78 11.28
C ARG A 125 5.26 27.65 10.48
N PHE A 126 4.28 26.91 10.97
CA PHE A 126 3.06 26.69 10.20
C PHE A 126 1.78 26.78 11.02
N SER A 127 0.68 26.89 10.30
CA SER A 127 -0.67 26.72 10.82
C SER A 127 -1.55 25.99 9.81
N VAL A 128 -2.51 25.21 10.31
CA VAL A 128 -3.52 24.52 9.49
C VAL A 128 -4.89 25.07 9.85
N HIS A 129 -5.64 25.53 8.85
CA HIS A 129 -6.97 26.14 9.02
C HIS A 129 -8.02 25.42 8.18
N LEU A 130 -9.28 25.54 8.56
CA LEU A 130 -10.39 25.19 7.68
C LEU A 130 -10.48 26.23 6.56
N VAL A 131 -10.81 25.82 5.34
CA VAL A 131 -11.04 26.78 4.24
C VAL A 131 -12.20 27.73 4.58
N ASP A 132 -13.23 27.22 5.24
CA ASP A 132 -14.44 27.96 5.60
C ASP A 132 -14.31 28.79 6.89
N ASP A 133 -13.22 28.64 7.64
CA ASP A 133 -12.95 29.36 8.90
C ASP A 133 -11.43 29.55 9.09
N ASP A 134 -10.96 30.76 8.76
CA ASP A 134 -9.57 31.19 8.91
C ASP A 134 -9.25 31.84 10.27
N ALA A 135 -10.24 31.93 11.16
CA ALA A 135 -10.08 32.67 12.41
C ALA A 135 -9.33 31.86 13.49
N THR A 136 -9.51 30.53 13.49
CA THR A 136 -8.90 29.64 14.50
C THR A 136 -8.19 28.47 13.82
N PRO A 137 -6.86 28.34 13.96
CA PRO A 137 -6.14 27.19 13.42
C PRO A 137 -6.51 25.91 14.15
N LEU A 138 -6.63 24.80 13.41
CA LEU A 138 -6.70 23.44 13.95
C LEU A 138 -5.37 23.03 14.61
N VAL A 139 -4.25 23.48 14.02
CA VAL A 139 -2.88 23.26 14.49
C VAL A 139 -2.05 24.52 14.22
N GLN A 140 -1.17 24.88 15.14
CA GLN A 140 -0.10 25.85 14.90
C GLN A 140 1.18 25.34 15.57
N ASP A 141 2.22 25.10 14.78
CA ASP A 141 3.46 24.49 15.27
C ASP A 141 4.65 24.79 14.33
N PHE A 142 5.75 24.05 14.48
CA PHE A 142 6.93 24.08 13.62
C PHE A 142 7.27 22.68 13.11
N VAL A 143 7.73 22.58 11.87
CA VAL A 143 8.30 21.36 11.30
C VAL A 143 9.72 21.62 10.82
N ASP A 144 10.65 20.72 11.15
CA ASP A 144 12.04 20.80 10.68
C ASP A 144 12.10 20.61 9.16
N VAL A 145 12.96 21.38 8.50
CA VAL A 145 13.28 21.18 7.09
C VAL A 145 13.92 19.79 6.91
N ASN A 146 13.52 19.10 5.85
CA ASN A 146 13.90 17.72 5.55
C ASN A 146 13.29 16.67 6.49
N ALA A 147 12.31 17.03 7.32
CA ALA A 147 11.53 16.08 8.09
C ALA A 147 10.32 15.56 7.30
N THR A 148 9.99 14.28 7.49
CA THR A 148 8.83 13.65 6.87
C THR A 148 8.10 12.79 7.89
N GLY A 149 6.78 12.74 7.84
CA GLY A 149 6.01 11.86 8.73
C GLY A 149 5.82 12.43 10.14
N VAL A 150 5.93 13.75 10.31
CA VAL A 150 5.82 14.39 11.63
C VAL A 150 4.34 14.59 11.98
N GLU A 151 3.95 14.16 13.18
CA GLU A 151 2.55 14.11 13.60
C GLU A 151 2.14 15.34 14.43
N TYR A 152 0.94 15.87 14.16
CA TYR A 152 0.34 16.97 14.92
C TYR A 152 -1.12 16.66 15.22
N GLY A 153 -1.44 16.54 16.50
CA GLY A 153 -2.80 16.28 16.95
C GLY A 153 -3.69 17.53 16.86
N PHE A 154 -4.95 17.35 16.45
CA PHE A 154 -5.97 18.40 16.46
C PHE A 154 -7.27 17.90 17.10
N SER A 155 -8.12 18.84 17.54
CA SER A 155 -9.43 18.51 18.12
C SER A 155 -10.47 18.35 17.02
N LEU A 156 -11.30 17.31 17.12
CA LEU A 156 -12.53 17.18 16.31
C LEU A 156 -13.72 17.90 16.97
N GLU A 157 -13.54 18.42 18.20
CA GLU A 157 -14.55 19.22 18.89
C GLU A 157 -14.91 20.48 18.08
N GLY A 158 -16.21 20.74 17.92
CA GLY A 158 -16.71 21.85 17.11
C GLY A 158 -16.94 21.51 15.63
N LEU A 159 -16.32 20.44 15.12
CA LEU A 159 -16.66 19.90 13.80
C LEU A 159 -17.91 19.02 13.90
N LYS A 160 -18.79 19.13 12.91
CA LYS A 160 -19.97 18.26 12.81
C LYS A 160 -19.69 17.08 11.90
N PRO A 161 -19.96 15.84 12.30
CA PRO A 161 -19.92 14.70 11.38
C PRO A 161 -20.77 14.94 10.13
N ARG A 162 -20.22 14.72 8.93
CA ARG A 162 -20.89 14.89 7.65
C ARG A 162 -20.26 14.02 6.56
N TYR A 163 -20.94 13.84 5.44
CA TYR A 163 -20.40 13.03 4.34
C TYR A 163 -19.41 13.81 3.48
N GLU A 164 -19.59 15.12 3.37
CA GLU A 164 -18.68 16.01 2.65
C GLU A 164 -17.40 16.29 3.47
N PRO A 165 -16.20 16.11 2.92
CA PRO A 165 -14.96 16.38 3.67
C PRO A 165 -14.87 17.85 4.12
N TYR A 166 -14.09 18.09 5.17
CA TYR A 166 -13.62 19.45 5.49
C TYR A 166 -12.33 19.70 4.72
N GLU A 167 -12.30 20.75 3.90
CA GLU A 167 -11.07 21.21 3.27
C GLU A 167 -10.23 22.00 4.27
N VAL A 168 -8.94 21.69 4.33
CA VAL A 168 -7.98 22.40 5.18
C VAL A 168 -6.81 22.94 4.36
N VAL A 169 -6.26 24.06 4.81
CA VAL A 169 -5.09 24.70 4.21
C VAL A 169 -3.97 24.78 5.23
N PHE A 170 -2.81 24.29 4.84
CA PHE A 170 -1.54 24.50 5.51
C PHE A 170 -0.92 25.80 5.00
N PHE A 171 -0.52 26.67 5.93
CA PHE A 171 0.33 27.82 5.65
C PHE A 171 1.60 27.70 6.46
N GLY A 172 2.73 27.55 5.77
CA GLY A 172 4.06 27.54 6.36
C GLY A 172 4.87 28.75 5.95
N ALA A 173 5.66 29.29 6.87
CA ALA A 173 6.60 30.35 6.61
C ALA A 173 7.92 30.11 7.35
N SER A 174 9.00 30.62 6.77
CA SER A 174 10.26 30.84 7.49
C SER A 174 10.07 31.82 8.65
N GLU A 175 11.01 31.88 9.60
CA GLU A 175 10.92 32.72 10.79
C GLU A 175 10.59 34.19 10.48
N PHE A 176 11.21 34.76 9.43
CA PHE A 176 10.98 36.14 9.02
C PHE A 176 9.96 36.30 7.88
N GLY A 177 9.41 35.21 7.36
CA GLY A 177 8.31 35.21 6.39
C GLY A 177 8.69 35.54 4.94
N ASP A 178 9.98 35.57 4.60
CA ASP A 178 10.47 35.74 3.24
C ASP A 178 10.27 34.49 2.37
N TRP A 179 10.22 33.31 2.99
CA TRP A 179 9.78 32.05 2.37
C TRP A 179 8.40 31.64 2.87
N ASN A 180 7.51 31.26 1.95
CA ASN A 180 6.15 30.82 2.24
C ASN A 180 5.80 29.57 1.42
N TYR A 181 5.12 28.62 2.05
CA TYR A 181 4.71 27.35 1.46
C TYR A 181 3.25 27.07 1.82
N THR A 182 2.47 26.60 0.84
CA THR A 182 1.04 26.35 1.02
C THR A 182 0.68 24.99 0.40
N THR A 183 -0.13 24.22 1.11
CA THR A 183 -0.73 22.98 0.57
C THR A 183 -2.11 22.77 1.17
N THR A 184 -2.94 21.97 0.53
CA THR A 184 -4.27 21.60 1.03
C THR A 184 -4.34 20.13 1.40
N ALA A 185 -5.34 19.77 2.20
CA ALA A 185 -5.72 18.39 2.49
C ALA A 185 -7.21 18.33 2.84
N GLU A 186 -7.72 17.12 3.05
CA GLU A 186 -9.09 16.87 3.48
C GLU A 186 -9.14 16.15 4.83
N VAL A 187 -10.12 16.53 5.65
CA VAL A 187 -10.51 15.83 6.88
C VAL A 187 -11.89 15.21 6.66
N GLN A 188 -11.92 13.89 6.46
CA GLN A 188 -13.15 13.12 6.33
C GLN A 188 -13.67 12.73 7.71
N TYR A 189 -14.61 13.50 8.27
CA TYR A 189 -15.24 13.21 9.57
C TYR A 189 -16.69 12.76 9.40
N LEU A 190 -16.89 11.45 9.39
CA LEU A 190 -18.14 10.79 9.03
C LEU A 190 -19.10 10.64 10.21
N PRO A 191 -20.41 10.52 9.94
CA PRO A 191 -21.39 10.05 10.93
C PRO A 191 -20.99 8.72 11.60
N ALA A 192 -21.73 8.36 12.64
CA ALA A 192 -21.52 7.07 13.30
C ALA A 192 -21.73 5.91 12.33
N ILE A 193 -20.93 4.86 12.48
CA ILE A 193 -21.11 3.60 11.76
C ILE A 193 -22.55 3.12 12.02
N ARG A 194 -23.24 2.72 10.95
CA ARG A 194 -24.61 2.23 11.03
C ARG A 194 -24.66 0.94 11.86
N VAL A 195 -25.77 0.74 12.57
CA VAL A 195 -26.07 -0.50 13.29
C VAL A 195 -25.87 -1.72 12.40
N GLY A 196 -25.07 -2.68 12.86
CA GLY A 196 -24.71 -3.90 12.13
C GLY A 196 -23.71 -3.72 10.99
N GLY A 197 -23.23 -2.50 10.76
CA GLY A 197 -22.21 -2.18 9.77
C GLY A 197 -20.79 -2.15 10.35
N SER A 198 -19.85 -1.78 9.49
CA SER A 198 -18.43 -1.67 9.81
C SER A 198 -17.79 -0.47 9.13
N ALA A 199 -16.53 -0.24 9.48
CA ALA A 199 -15.65 0.70 8.81
C ALA A 199 -14.20 0.19 8.86
N ALA A 200 -13.43 0.54 7.83
CA ALA A 200 -12.00 0.36 7.81
C ALA A 200 -11.33 1.69 7.47
N LYS A 201 -10.33 2.08 8.25
CA LYS A 201 -9.56 3.30 8.01
C LYS A 201 -8.09 2.97 7.80
N ILE A 202 -7.48 3.65 6.84
CA ILE A 202 -6.07 3.55 6.51
C ILE A 202 -5.28 4.39 7.50
N ASP A 203 -4.24 3.84 8.11
CA ASP A 203 -3.16 4.61 8.72
C ASP A 203 -2.11 4.94 7.66
N ARG A 204 -2.06 6.20 7.22
CA ARG A 204 -1.16 6.68 6.18
C ARG A 204 0.30 6.76 6.62
N LEU A 205 0.58 6.73 7.92
CA LEU A 205 1.95 6.77 8.43
C LEU A 205 2.61 5.40 8.24
N THR A 206 1.94 4.35 8.70
CA THR A 206 2.45 2.97 8.68
C THR A 206 2.06 2.22 7.41
N GLY A 207 0.99 2.64 6.74
CA GLY A 207 0.38 1.89 5.63
C GLY A 207 -0.51 0.74 6.10
N SER A 208 -0.89 0.68 7.39
CA SER A 208 -1.75 -0.38 7.93
C SER A 208 -3.24 -0.06 7.81
N LEU A 209 -4.09 -1.06 8.04
CA LEU A 209 -5.52 -0.86 8.24
C LEU A 209 -5.89 -0.93 9.72
N LEU A 210 -6.88 -0.13 10.08
CA LEU A 210 -7.62 -0.24 11.33
C LEU A 210 -9.07 -0.60 10.98
N PHE A 211 -9.66 -1.50 11.74
CA PHE A 211 -11.01 -1.99 11.53
C PHE A 211 -11.89 -1.76 12.77
N ARG A 212 -13.17 -1.49 12.53
CA ARG A 212 -14.18 -1.43 13.58
C ARG A 212 -15.55 -1.85 13.04
N ALA A 213 -16.17 -2.84 13.69
CA ALA A 213 -17.59 -3.13 13.54
C ALA A 213 -18.40 -2.43 14.64
N GLU A 214 -19.66 -2.10 14.36
CA GLU A 214 -20.49 -1.36 15.30
C GLU A 214 -20.78 -2.12 16.61
N ASP A 215 -20.85 -3.44 16.57
CA ASP A 215 -21.10 -4.32 17.71
C ASP A 215 -19.82 -4.78 18.45
N GLU A 216 -18.64 -4.40 17.95
CA GLU A 216 -17.33 -4.76 18.53
C GLU A 216 -16.73 -3.65 19.41
N GLY A 217 -17.53 -2.65 19.77
CA GLY A 217 -17.12 -1.53 20.63
C GLY A 217 -16.63 -0.31 19.86
N GLN A 218 -16.09 0.67 20.59
CA GLN A 218 -15.71 1.97 20.02
C GLN A 218 -14.23 2.02 19.58
N GLU A 219 -13.41 1.08 20.04
CA GLU A 219 -11.98 1.02 19.74
C GLU A 219 -11.73 0.52 18.32
N TRP A 220 -10.69 1.07 17.70
CA TRP A 220 -10.20 0.64 16.41
C TRP A 220 -9.14 -0.43 16.59
N THR A 221 -9.32 -1.57 15.94
CA THR A 221 -8.38 -2.69 16.03
C THR A 221 -7.46 -2.74 14.79
N PRO A 222 -6.14 -2.92 14.94
CA PRO A 222 -5.27 -3.14 13.80
C PRO A 222 -5.66 -4.40 13.02
N LEU A 223 -5.71 -4.29 11.70
CA LEU A 223 -6.00 -5.39 10.79
C LEU A 223 -4.81 -5.57 9.84
N LEU A 224 -4.14 -6.72 9.95
CA LEU A 224 -3.27 -7.26 8.91
C LEU A 224 -4.14 -8.26 8.12
N PRO A 225 -4.79 -7.85 7.02
CA PRO A 225 -5.60 -8.78 6.25
C PRO A 225 -4.68 -9.84 5.61
N TYR A 226 -4.81 -11.09 6.06
CA TYR A 226 -4.03 -12.22 5.57
C TYR A 226 -4.98 -13.36 5.20
N GLY A 227 -4.93 -13.81 3.95
CA GLY A 227 -5.92 -14.78 3.48
C GLY A 227 -5.75 -15.21 2.03
N TYR A 228 -6.86 -15.64 1.43
CA TYR A 228 -6.94 -16.03 0.03
C TYR A 228 -8.00 -15.24 -0.73
N TYR A 229 -7.87 -15.28 -2.04
CA TYR A 229 -8.99 -15.15 -2.97
C TYR A 229 -9.87 -16.40 -2.87
N GLY A 230 -11.05 -16.27 -2.27
CA GLY A 230 -11.96 -17.37 -2.00
C GLY A 230 -12.96 -17.60 -3.13
N LEU A 231 -12.74 -18.64 -3.95
CA LEU A 231 -13.61 -19.10 -5.02
C LEU A 231 -14.84 -19.81 -4.45
N TYR A 232 -15.86 -19.02 -4.12
CA TYR A 232 -17.18 -19.55 -3.82
C TYR A 232 -18.07 -19.42 -5.06
N ASN A 233 -18.43 -20.54 -5.69
CA ASN A 233 -19.12 -20.58 -7.00
C ASN A 233 -20.59 -20.09 -6.98
N GLY A 234 -20.94 -19.14 -6.12
CA GLY A 234 -22.19 -18.39 -6.22
C GLY A 234 -23.45 -19.20 -5.89
N SER A 235 -23.30 -20.33 -5.18
CA SER A 235 -24.46 -21.12 -4.78
C SER A 235 -25.32 -20.34 -3.79
N ASN A 236 -26.64 -20.29 -4.01
CA ASN A 236 -27.60 -19.74 -3.05
C ASN A 236 -27.93 -20.73 -1.91
N ASP A 237 -27.12 -21.78 -1.74
CA ASP A 237 -27.28 -22.77 -0.68
C ASP A 237 -26.53 -22.33 0.58
N THR A 238 -27.28 -22.03 1.65
CA THR A 238 -26.74 -21.66 2.96
C THR A 238 -25.85 -22.75 3.54
N ALA A 239 -26.17 -24.03 3.36
CA ALA A 239 -25.37 -25.10 3.94
C ALA A 239 -23.98 -25.18 3.29
N ALA A 240 -23.92 -25.03 1.96
CA ALA A 240 -22.66 -24.97 1.21
C ALA A 240 -21.85 -23.71 1.55
N ALA A 241 -22.52 -22.58 1.78
CA ALA A 241 -21.89 -21.34 2.20
C ALA A 241 -21.26 -21.46 3.60
N ASP A 242 -22.02 -22.01 4.55
CA ASP A 242 -21.54 -22.28 5.92
C ASP A 242 -20.39 -23.28 5.92
N GLU A 243 -20.44 -24.31 5.07
CA GLU A 243 -19.35 -25.28 4.90
C GLU A 243 -18.09 -24.61 4.34
N PHE A 244 -18.21 -23.80 3.28
CA PHE A 244 -17.07 -23.08 2.71
C PHE A 244 -16.35 -22.19 3.73
N VAL A 245 -17.11 -21.37 4.48
CA VAL A 245 -16.50 -20.47 5.48
C VAL A 245 -15.94 -21.26 6.67
N ARG A 246 -16.63 -22.32 7.10
CA ARG A 246 -16.14 -23.17 8.20
C ARG A 246 -14.87 -23.91 7.82
N ASP A 247 -14.78 -24.46 6.62
CA ASP A 247 -13.59 -25.16 6.13
C ASP A 247 -12.40 -24.19 6.06
N TYR A 248 -12.62 -22.99 5.52
CA TYR A 248 -11.59 -21.96 5.46
C TYR A 248 -11.08 -21.55 6.86
N THR A 249 -11.99 -21.27 7.79
CA THR A 249 -11.64 -20.73 9.11
C THR A 249 -11.12 -21.79 10.09
N SER A 250 -11.60 -23.04 10.00
CA SER A 250 -11.18 -24.13 10.90
C SER A 250 -9.81 -24.69 10.52
N ASP A 251 -9.56 -24.95 9.24
CA ASP A 251 -8.25 -25.42 8.75
C ASP A 251 -7.24 -24.26 8.68
N GLY A 252 -7.71 -23.05 8.38
CA GLY A 252 -6.93 -21.85 8.15
C GLY A 252 -6.70 -20.98 9.38
N THR A 253 -6.35 -21.56 10.53
CA THR A 253 -6.07 -20.76 11.75
C THR A 253 -5.09 -19.62 11.44
N GLY A 254 -5.43 -18.39 11.82
CA GLY A 254 -4.61 -17.20 11.52
C GLY A 254 -4.96 -16.49 10.22
N LEU A 255 -5.66 -17.14 9.27
CA LEU A 255 -6.27 -16.49 8.11
C LEU A 255 -7.48 -15.69 8.59
N ASN A 256 -7.33 -14.37 8.68
CA ASN A 256 -8.32 -13.47 9.28
C ASN A 256 -9.11 -12.65 8.25
N ALA A 257 -8.79 -12.79 6.96
CA ALA A 257 -9.46 -12.09 5.88
C ALA A 257 -9.63 -12.99 4.65
N ILE A 258 -10.50 -12.58 3.72
CA ILE A 258 -10.71 -13.25 2.43
C ILE A 258 -11.11 -12.23 1.34
N VAL A 259 -10.63 -12.38 0.10
CA VAL A 259 -11.24 -11.69 -1.05
C VAL A 259 -12.37 -12.58 -1.55
N ALA A 260 -13.61 -12.12 -1.41
CA ALA A 260 -14.79 -12.97 -1.60
C ALA A 260 -15.18 -13.07 -3.09
N LEU A 261 -14.65 -14.07 -3.80
CA LEU A 261 -15.02 -14.39 -5.19
C LEU A 261 -16.33 -15.20 -5.22
N ALA A 262 -17.40 -14.60 -4.71
CA ALA A 262 -18.68 -15.27 -4.45
C ALA A 262 -19.67 -15.24 -5.63
N GLY A 263 -19.21 -14.91 -6.85
CA GLY A 263 -20.06 -14.76 -8.04
C GLY A 263 -20.96 -13.52 -8.04
N PHE A 264 -21.88 -13.44 -9.01
CA PHE A 264 -22.67 -12.25 -9.31
C PHE A 264 -23.97 -12.08 -8.49
N ALA A 265 -24.28 -13.01 -7.59
CA ALA A 265 -25.47 -12.90 -6.76
C ALA A 265 -25.16 -12.06 -5.51
N ASP A 266 -25.65 -10.82 -5.45
CA ASP A 266 -25.31 -9.90 -4.34
C ASP A 266 -25.97 -10.26 -3.01
N THR A 267 -26.93 -11.18 -3.02
CA THR A 267 -27.59 -11.76 -1.83
C THR A 267 -27.02 -13.12 -1.46
N ASN A 268 -25.77 -13.41 -1.83
CA ASN A 268 -25.16 -14.70 -1.58
C ASN A 268 -25.10 -14.98 -0.05
N PRO A 269 -25.63 -16.13 0.42
CA PRO A 269 -25.62 -16.48 1.85
C PRO A 269 -24.22 -16.57 2.45
N VAL A 270 -23.16 -16.70 1.64
CA VAL A 270 -21.78 -16.75 2.13
C VAL A 270 -21.37 -15.52 2.92
N TYR A 271 -21.92 -14.35 2.61
CA TYR A 271 -21.64 -13.14 3.37
C TYR A 271 -22.27 -13.18 4.76
N ASP A 272 -23.44 -13.84 4.91
CA ASP A 272 -24.05 -14.03 6.22
C ASP A 272 -23.25 -15.04 7.06
N SER A 273 -22.70 -16.08 6.42
CA SER A 273 -21.77 -17.03 7.05
C SER A 273 -20.46 -16.36 7.49
N MET A 274 -19.90 -15.46 6.65
CA MET A 274 -18.72 -14.65 6.99
C MET A 274 -19.00 -13.72 8.17
N ASP A 275 -20.14 -13.03 8.17
CA ASP A 275 -20.57 -12.16 9.28
C ASP A 275 -20.78 -12.94 10.58
N THR A 276 -21.31 -14.16 10.50
CA THR A 276 -21.54 -15.02 11.69
C THR A 276 -20.24 -15.51 12.33
N LEU A 277 -19.18 -15.68 11.53
CA LEU A 277 -17.87 -16.17 11.98
C LEU A 277 -16.83 -15.04 12.12
N ASP A 278 -17.26 -13.78 12.03
CA ASP A 278 -16.41 -12.59 12.05
C ASP A 278 -15.23 -12.66 11.04
N LEU A 279 -15.42 -13.35 9.90
CA LEU A 279 -14.43 -13.44 8.84
C LEU A 279 -14.48 -12.17 7.99
N ARG A 280 -13.45 -11.34 8.11
CA ARG A 280 -13.36 -10.09 7.34
C ARG A 280 -13.25 -10.39 5.86
N TYR A 281 -13.91 -9.60 5.02
CA TYR A 281 -13.83 -9.78 3.58
C TYR A 281 -13.68 -8.48 2.79
N MET A 282 -12.96 -8.62 1.69
CA MET A 282 -12.90 -7.64 0.62
C MET A 282 -13.93 -8.05 -0.45
N PHE A 283 -14.85 -7.16 -0.79
CA PHE A 283 -15.95 -7.47 -1.73
C PHE A 283 -15.50 -7.37 -3.18
N ASP A 284 -15.72 -8.44 -3.96
CA ASP A 284 -15.29 -8.54 -5.35
C ASP A 284 -16.18 -7.75 -6.33
N LEU A 285 -15.60 -6.73 -6.96
CA LEU A 285 -16.17 -5.94 -8.05
C LEU A 285 -15.39 -6.08 -9.38
N ARG A 286 -14.41 -7.00 -9.50
CA ARG A 286 -13.52 -7.12 -10.67
C ARG A 286 -14.23 -7.27 -12.01
N GLY A 287 -15.36 -7.98 -12.01
CA GLY A 287 -16.17 -8.21 -13.21
C GLY A 287 -17.10 -7.05 -13.54
N SER A 288 -17.31 -6.11 -12.62
CA SER A 288 -18.35 -5.07 -12.69
C SER A 288 -17.83 -3.64 -12.68
N TYR A 289 -16.57 -3.38 -12.29
CA TYR A 289 -16.08 -2.01 -12.03
C TYR A 289 -16.21 -1.06 -13.23
N GLN A 290 -16.14 -1.57 -14.46
CA GLN A 290 -16.29 -0.76 -15.69
C GLN A 290 -17.75 -0.34 -15.96
N ASN A 291 -18.74 -0.92 -15.27
CA ASN A 291 -20.14 -0.57 -15.38
C ASN A 291 -20.62 0.10 -14.08
N LEU A 292 -20.62 1.42 -14.05
CA LEU A 292 -20.95 2.20 -12.86
C LEU A 292 -22.37 1.94 -12.30
N THR A 293 -23.34 1.64 -13.17
CA THR A 293 -24.70 1.26 -12.70
C THR A 293 -24.66 -0.06 -11.94
N GLU A 294 -23.85 -1.01 -12.39
CA GLU A 294 -23.66 -2.28 -11.70
C GLU A 294 -22.89 -2.09 -10.39
N VAL A 295 -21.82 -1.27 -10.39
CA VAL A 295 -21.08 -0.90 -9.17
C VAL A 295 -22.04 -0.32 -8.13
N GLU A 296 -22.86 0.67 -8.50
CA GLU A 296 -23.81 1.29 -7.59
C GLU A 296 -24.77 0.26 -6.96
N ARG A 297 -25.32 -0.62 -7.80
CA ARG A 297 -26.26 -1.66 -7.37
C ARG A 297 -25.60 -2.63 -6.37
N ARG A 298 -24.38 -3.09 -6.66
CA ARG A 298 -23.68 -4.08 -5.84
C ARG A 298 -23.16 -3.48 -4.53
N VAL A 299 -22.60 -2.27 -4.56
CA VAL A 299 -22.15 -1.52 -3.37
C VAL A 299 -23.32 -1.30 -2.40
N ASN A 300 -24.46 -0.83 -2.90
CA ASN A 300 -25.66 -0.64 -2.07
C ASN A 300 -26.21 -1.93 -1.46
N THR A 301 -25.83 -3.10 -1.98
CA THR A 301 -26.22 -4.39 -1.38
C THR A 301 -25.35 -4.79 -0.20
N ILE A 302 -24.07 -4.39 -0.18
CA ILE A 302 -23.08 -4.93 0.75
C ILE A 302 -22.56 -3.92 1.80
N LYS A 303 -22.63 -2.61 1.52
CA LYS A 303 -21.99 -1.52 2.32
C LYS A 303 -22.42 -1.40 3.79
N HIS A 304 -23.36 -2.21 4.23
CA HIS A 304 -23.90 -2.20 5.60
C HIS A 304 -23.63 -3.50 6.35
N ARG A 305 -22.77 -4.36 5.82
CA ARG A 305 -22.41 -5.63 6.47
C ARG A 305 -21.30 -5.46 7.50
N LYS A 306 -21.29 -6.36 8.47
CA LYS A 306 -20.42 -6.29 9.66
C LYS A 306 -18.97 -6.61 9.33
N SER A 307 -18.71 -7.50 8.37
CA SER A 307 -17.34 -7.99 8.12
C SER A 307 -16.70 -7.42 6.86
N LEU A 308 -17.36 -6.50 6.17
CA LEU A 308 -16.79 -5.80 5.04
C LEU A 308 -15.64 -4.91 5.52
N PHE A 309 -14.43 -5.08 4.99
CA PHE A 309 -13.33 -4.14 5.30
C PHE A 309 -12.85 -3.35 4.08
N ALA A 310 -13.14 -3.78 2.85
CA ALA A 310 -12.71 -3.09 1.63
C ALA A 310 -13.49 -3.58 0.40
N TYR A 311 -13.35 -2.86 -0.71
CA TYR A 311 -13.79 -3.27 -2.04
C TYR A 311 -12.60 -3.61 -2.93
N TRP A 312 -12.70 -4.62 -3.79
CA TRP A 312 -11.69 -4.93 -4.81
C TRP A 312 -12.25 -4.65 -6.20
N THR A 313 -11.71 -3.66 -6.92
CA THR A 313 -12.32 -3.19 -8.18
C THR A 313 -11.69 -3.71 -9.44
N ALA A 314 -10.37 -3.60 -9.62
CA ALA A 314 -9.72 -3.90 -10.88
C ALA A 314 -8.59 -4.92 -10.67
N ASP A 315 -8.63 -5.96 -11.51
CA ASP A 315 -7.65 -7.04 -11.59
C ASP A 315 -6.78 -6.77 -12.82
N GLU A 316 -5.52 -6.39 -12.60
CA GLU A 316 -4.49 -6.15 -13.62
C GLU A 316 -4.92 -5.20 -14.76
N PRO A 317 -5.52 -4.02 -14.48
CA PRO A 317 -5.97 -3.11 -15.54
C PRO A 317 -4.81 -2.59 -16.40
N ASP A 318 -3.59 -2.58 -15.86
CA ASP A 318 -2.33 -2.28 -16.54
C ASP A 318 -1.91 -3.37 -17.54
N GLY A 319 -2.06 -4.64 -17.16
CA GLY A 319 -1.84 -5.78 -18.05
C GLY A 319 -2.81 -5.78 -19.22
N TRP A 320 -4.11 -5.69 -18.90
CA TRP A 320 -5.21 -5.66 -19.87
C TRP A 320 -5.34 -4.33 -20.63
N GLN A 321 -4.54 -3.32 -20.28
CA GLN A 321 -4.58 -1.97 -20.85
C GLN A 321 -5.98 -1.36 -20.85
N ARG A 322 -6.69 -1.54 -19.73
CA ARG A 322 -8.02 -0.96 -19.53
C ARG A 322 -7.92 0.57 -19.52
N PRO A 323 -9.00 1.28 -19.87
CA PRO A 323 -9.01 2.74 -19.83
C PRO A 323 -8.62 3.25 -18.44
N PHE A 324 -7.72 4.25 -18.37
CA PHE A 324 -7.20 4.77 -17.10
C PHE A 324 -8.31 5.30 -16.18
N GLU A 325 -9.37 5.86 -16.78
CA GLU A 325 -10.50 6.42 -16.07
C GLU A 325 -11.40 5.38 -15.41
N ALA A 326 -11.39 4.12 -15.86
CA ALA A 326 -12.36 3.13 -15.40
C ALA A 326 -12.15 2.72 -13.93
N PRO A 327 -10.94 2.36 -13.47
CA PRO A 327 -10.69 2.12 -12.04
C PRO A 327 -10.98 3.37 -11.17
N VAL A 328 -10.60 4.57 -11.65
CA VAL A 328 -10.81 5.83 -10.93
C VAL A 328 -12.29 6.12 -10.74
N ALA A 329 -13.09 6.01 -11.81
CA ALA A 329 -14.53 6.24 -11.74
C ALA A 329 -15.25 5.25 -10.82
N ALA A 330 -14.83 3.99 -10.82
CA ALA A 330 -15.37 2.98 -9.89
C ALA A 330 -15.05 3.33 -8.43
N ARG A 331 -13.78 3.66 -8.13
CA ARG A 331 -13.35 4.09 -6.79
C ARG A 331 -14.14 5.30 -6.30
N ASP A 332 -14.27 6.32 -7.13
CA ASP A 332 -14.94 7.58 -6.77
C ASP A 332 -16.43 7.36 -6.49
N LEU A 333 -17.08 6.52 -7.31
CA LEU A 333 -18.47 6.13 -7.06
C LEU A 333 -18.62 5.34 -5.75
N ILE A 334 -17.72 4.38 -5.48
CA ILE A 334 -17.75 3.61 -4.23
C ILE A 334 -17.60 4.54 -3.03
N ARG A 335 -16.62 5.46 -3.04
CA ARG A 335 -16.41 6.44 -1.97
C ARG A 335 -17.63 7.32 -1.72
N ALA A 336 -18.35 7.71 -2.78
CA ALA A 336 -19.58 8.48 -2.65
C ALA A 336 -20.73 7.67 -2.02
N LEU A 337 -20.80 6.36 -2.31
CA LEU A 337 -21.85 5.47 -1.82
C LEU A 337 -21.58 4.89 -0.43
N ASP A 338 -20.31 4.63 -0.14
CA ASP A 338 -19.77 4.03 1.07
C ASP A 338 -18.37 4.61 1.42
N PRO A 339 -18.33 5.76 2.12
CA PRO A 339 -17.08 6.40 2.50
C PRO A 339 -16.38 5.71 3.67
N TYR A 340 -16.93 4.62 4.23
CA TYR A 340 -16.38 3.94 5.40
C TYR A 340 -15.34 2.87 5.08
N HIS A 341 -15.19 2.49 3.80
CA HIS A 341 -14.30 1.40 3.38
C HIS A 341 -13.40 1.82 2.22
N PRO A 342 -12.11 1.46 2.24
CA PRO A 342 -11.19 1.71 1.15
C PRO A 342 -11.46 0.82 -0.06
N VAL A 343 -10.97 1.27 -1.21
CA VAL A 343 -11.02 0.53 -2.47
C VAL A 343 -9.62 0.04 -2.85
N ALA A 344 -9.47 -1.23 -3.16
CA ALA A 344 -8.23 -1.85 -3.61
C ALA A 344 -8.27 -2.14 -5.12
N LEU A 345 -7.09 -2.10 -5.75
CA LEU A 345 -6.86 -2.61 -7.10
C LEU A 345 -5.57 -3.42 -7.15
N THR A 346 -5.46 -4.34 -8.09
CA THR A 346 -4.26 -5.15 -8.33
C THR A 346 -3.55 -4.71 -9.61
N LEU A 347 -2.25 -4.46 -9.55
CA LEU A 347 -1.38 -4.23 -10.71
C LEU A 347 -0.40 -5.38 -10.90
N ASN A 348 -0.13 -5.73 -12.16
CA ASN A 348 0.83 -6.81 -12.49
C ASN A 348 2.09 -6.32 -13.21
N CYS A 349 2.03 -5.20 -13.91
CA CYS A 349 3.14 -4.75 -14.75
C CYS A 349 4.25 -4.11 -13.93
N GLN A 350 5.51 -4.29 -14.37
CA GLN A 350 6.64 -3.72 -13.64
C GLN A 350 6.65 -2.20 -13.75
N ASP A 351 6.49 -1.63 -14.94
CA ASP A 351 6.69 -0.19 -15.17
C ASP A 351 5.67 0.48 -16.11
N TYR A 352 4.73 -0.30 -16.67
CA TYR A 352 3.78 0.16 -17.68
C TYR A 352 2.65 1.02 -17.07
N TYR A 353 2.69 2.34 -17.34
CA TYR A 353 1.72 3.34 -16.88
C TYR A 353 1.37 3.22 -15.39
N PHE A 354 2.37 2.92 -14.54
CA PHE A 354 2.17 2.81 -13.10
C PHE A 354 1.40 4.01 -12.56
N GLY A 355 1.81 5.24 -12.92
CA GLY A 355 1.15 6.47 -12.48
C GLY A 355 -0.37 6.48 -12.73
N PRO A 356 -0.84 6.48 -13.98
CA PRO A 356 -2.28 6.48 -14.28
C PRO A 356 -3.08 5.32 -13.67
N TYR A 357 -2.53 4.11 -13.59
CA TYR A 357 -3.29 2.96 -13.07
C TYR A 357 -3.39 2.95 -11.54
N SER A 358 -2.30 3.25 -10.85
CA SER A 358 -2.24 3.16 -9.38
C SER A 358 -3.06 4.23 -8.64
N ILE A 359 -3.53 5.29 -9.31
CA ILE A 359 -4.50 6.22 -8.69
C ILE A 359 -5.93 5.65 -8.63
N GLY A 360 -6.20 4.50 -9.26
CA GLY A 360 -7.52 3.89 -9.26
C GLY A 360 -7.95 3.28 -7.92
N GLY A 361 -7.07 3.28 -6.90
CA GLY A 361 -7.30 2.59 -5.63
C GLY A 361 -6.70 3.35 -4.45
N ASP A 362 -7.25 3.06 -3.28
CA ASP A 362 -6.80 3.54 -1.97
C ASP A 362 -5.80 2.57 -1.35
N VAL A 363 -5.88 1.29 -1.73
CA VAL A 363 -4.94 0.24 -1.45
C VAL A 363 -4.37 -0.27 -2.77
N LEU A 364 -3.06 -0.38 -2.85
CA LEU A 364 -2.36 -0.91 -4.02
C LEU A 364 -1.98 -2.37 -3.78
N MET A 365 -2.50 -3.27 -4.61
CA MET A 365 -2.13 -4.68 -4.58
C MET A 365 -1.22 -4.98 -5.77
N ALA A 366 -0.31 -5.94 -5.61
CA ALA A 366 0.48 -6.44 -6.74
C ALA A 366 0.65 -7.95 -6.67
N ASP A 367 0.41 -8.59 -7.80
CA ASP A 367 0.76 -9.98 -8.08
C ASP A 367 2.13 -10.06 -8.73
N VAL A 368 2.97 -10.88 -8.11
CA VAL A 368 4.30 -11.18 -8.60
C VAL A 368 4.43 -12.68 -8.51
N TYR A 369 4.30 -13.35 -9.66
CA TYR A 369 4.25 -14.80 -9.76
C TYR A 369 5.49 -15.36 -10.50
N PRO A 370 6.67 -15.32 -9.87
CA PRO A 370 7.93 -15.63 -10.55
C PRO A 370 8.20 -17.14 -10.68
N ILE A 371 7.52 -17.98 -9.91
CA ILE A 371 7.88 -19.40 -9.80
C ILE A 371 7.34 -20.19 -10.98
N GLY A 372 8.21 -20.97 -11.61
CA GLY A 372 7.83 -21.84 -12.71
C GLY A 372 7.60 -21.10 -14.03
N ILE A 373 8.08 -19.87 -14.18
CA ILE A 373 8.14 -19.18 -15.46
C ILE A 373 9.38 -19.58 -16.28
N ASN A 374 9.32 -19.39 -17.60
CA ASN A 374 10.51 -19.23 -18.41
C ASN A 374 10.62 -17.74 -18.77
N SER A 375 11.50 -17.00 -18.08
CA SER A 375 11.60 -15.53 -18.22
C SER A 375 12.04 -15.05 -19.60
N THR A 376 12.46 -15.95 -20.49
CA THR A 376 12.95 -15.60 -21.83
C THR A 376 12.04 -16.07 -22.97
N PHE A 377 11.07 -16.96 -22.71
CA PHE A 377 10.21 -17.53 -23.74
C PHE A 377 8.84 -17.95 -23.20
N SER A 378 7.78 -17.42 -23.82
CA SER A 378 6.39 -17.59 -23.37
C SER A 378 5.77 -18.91 -23.83
N LYS A 379 4.67 -19.30 -23.17
CA LYS A 379 3.80 -20.40 -23.65
C LYS A 379 3.12 -20.10 -24.99
N TRP A 380 3.11 -18.84 -25.40
CA TRP A 380 2.54 -18.35 -26.65
C TRP A 380 3.49 -18.48 -27.84
N GLY A 381 4.70 -19.03 -27.64
CA GLY A 381 5.68 -19.23 -28.70
C GLY A 381 6.46 -17.95 -29.07
N THR A 382 6.54 -16.99 -28.14
CA THR A 382 7.21 -15.70 -28.34
C THR A 382 8.37 -15.52 -27.35
N ALA A 383 9.41 -14.81 -27.76
CA ALA A 383 10.46 -14.39 -26.83
C ALA A 383 9.90 -13.37 -25.83
N CYS A 384 10.35 -13.42 -24.59
CA CYS A 384 10.02 -12.43 -23.57
C CYS A 384 11.20 -11.48 -23.36
N ASN A 385 10.93 -10.18 -23.52
CA ASN A 385 11.87 -9.09 -23.27
C ASN A 385 11.10 -7.78 -23.02
N THR A 386 11.79 -6.64 -23.07
CA THR A 386 11.21 -5.32 -22.80
C THR A 386 10.22 -4.82 -23.87
N THR A 387 10.08 -5.54 -24.99
CA THR A 387 9.30 -5.14 -26.19
C THR A 387 8.33 -6.21 -26.69
N TYR A 388 8.39 -7.44 -26.17
CA TYR A 388 7.64 -8.58 -26.70
C TYR A 388 7.45 -9.66 -25.64
N GLY A 389 6.38 -10.43 -25.79
CA GLY A 389 6.06 -11.60 -24.96
C GLY A 389 5.30 -11.27 -23.68
N ASP A 390 4.66 -12.30 -23.16
CA ASP A 390 4.12 -12.38 -21.80
C ASP A 390 4.60 -13.72 -21.21
N CYS A 391 5.34 -13.66 -20.11
CA CYS A 391 5.91 -14.82 -19.44
C CYS A 391 5.33 -15.04 -18.03
N GLY A 392 4.19 -14.42 -17.72
CA GLY A 392 3.43 -14.62 -16.48
C GLY A 392 3.86 -13.73 -15.33
N CYS A 393 5.06 -13.16 -15.41
CA CYS A 393 5.56 -12.16 -14.46
C CYS A 393 6.37 -11.14 -15.26
N ASP A 394 5.86 -9.92 -15.37
CA ASP A 394 6.43 -8.90 -16.26
C ASP A 394 7.86 -8.52 -15.85
N ASN A 395 8.80 -8.72 -16.77
CA ASN A 395 10.25 -8.51 -16.62
C ASN A 395 10.91 -9.23 -15.43
N CYS A 396 10.29 -10.28 -14.91
CA CYS A 396 10.82 -11.06 -13.79
C CYS A 396 11.96 -11.99 -14.23
N ALA A 397 12.91 -12.26 -13.34
CA ALA A 397 13.99 -13.21 -13.56
C ALA A 397 13.54 -14.68 -13.39
N GLY A 398 12.47 -14.90 -12.64
CA GLY A 398 11.93 -16.23 -12.32
C GLY A 398 12.43 -16.77 -10.98
N VAL A 399 12.64 -15.87 -10.01
CA VAL A 399 13.16 -16.16 -8.66
C VAL A 399 12.37 -15.41 -7.60
N VAL A 400 12.42 -15.87 -6.34
CA VAL A 400 11.67 -15.24 -5.24
C VAL A 400 12.04 -13.77 -5.00
N GLN A 401 13.24 -13.34 -5.40
CA GLN A 401 13.70 -11.95 -5.31
C GLN A 401 12.86 -11.00 -6.18
N ASP A 402 12.19 -11.49 -7.23
CA ASP A 402 11.31 -10.67 -8.06
C ASP A 402 10.19 -9.99 -7.22
N VAL A 403 9.75 -10.62 -6.13
CA VAL A 403 8.78 -10.03 -5.19
C VAL A 403 9.35 -8.77 -4.53
N ARG A 404 10.55 -8.87 -3.98
CA ARG A 404 11.27 -7.76 -3.34
C ARG A 404 11.50 -6.64 -4.34
N ASP A 405 12.03 -7.00 -5.50
CA ASP A 405 12.46 -6.05 -6.53
C ASP A 405 11.26 -5.31 -7.11
N ARG A 406 10.13 -5.98 -7.32
CA ARG A 406 8.87 -5.32 -7.71
C ARG A 406 8.45 -4.26 -6.70
N TRP A 407 8.45 -4.57 -5.40
CA TRP A 407 8.04 -3.59 -4.40
C TRP A 407 9.03 -2.42 -4.28
N ASP A 408 10.32 -2.66 -4.49
CA ASP A 408 11.34 -1.61 -4.59
C ASP A 408 11.12 -0.70 -5.81
N ASP A 409 10.71 -1.27 -6.95
CA ASP A 409 10.33 -0.53 -8.15
C ASP A 409 9.10 0.34 -7.92
N LEU A 410 8.01 -0.21 -7.41
CA LEU A 410 6.77 0.54 -7.15
C LEU A 410 7.02 1.69 -6.15
N ALA A 411 7.80 1.44 -5.08
CA ALA A 411 8.18 2.48 -4.13
C ALA A 411 9.04 3.58 -4.77
N ARG A 412 9.89 3.24 -5.75
CA ARG A 412 10.68 4.22 -6.51
C ARG A 412 9.77 5.07 -7.40
N TYR A 413 8.81 4.47 -8.08
CA TYR A 413 7.86 5.20 -8.92
C TYR A 413 6.98 6.16 -8.12
N GLU A 414 6.54 5.77 -6.92
CA GLU A 414 5.81 6.68 -6.02
C GLU A 414 6.62 7.93 -5.68
N ARG A 415 7.92 7.78 -5.37
CA ARG A 415 8.82 8.92 -5.10
C ARG A 415 8.98 9.82 -6.32
N TRP A 416 9.20 9.22 -7.48
CA TRP A 416 9.27 9.94 -8.76
C TRP A 416 7.99 10.73 -9.04
N LEU A 417 6.83 10.15 -8.74
CA LEU A 417 5.52 10.79 -8.92
C LEU A 417 5.16 11.77 -7.79
N GLY A 418 6.02 11.99 -6.79
CA GLY A 418 5.77 12.91 -5.69
C GLY A 418 4.66 12.45 -4.74
N ARG A 419 4.33 11.17 -4.75
CA ARG A 419 3.20 10.63 -4.00
C ARG A 419 3.53 10.44 -2.54
N TRP A 420 2.77 11.13 -1.72
CA TRP A 420 2.87 11.02 -0.29
C TRP A 420 1.55 11.43 0.37
N PRO A 421 1.11 10.75 1.45
CA PRO A 421 1.66 9.47 1.93
C PRO A 421 1.42 8.34 0.90
N PRO A 422 2.28 7.30 0.87
CA PRO A 422 2.03 6.15 -0.01
C PRO A 422 0.75 5.41 0.45
N PRO A 423 -0.02 4.82 -0.48
CA PRO A 423 -1.14 3.96 -0.11
C PRO A 423 -0.64 2.70 0.62
N PRO A 424 -1.48 2.05 1.45
CA PRO A 424 -1.26 0.68 1.88
C PRO A 424 -0.97 -0.23 0.70
N LYS A 425 -0.11 -1.22 0.92
CA LYS A 425 0.31 -2.16 -0.10
C LYS A 425 0.04 -3.59 0.32
N PHE A 426 -0.67 -4.34 -0.52
CA PHE A 426 -0.93 -5.75 -0.30
C PHE A 426 -0.22 -6.62 -1.34
N HIS A 427 0.31 -7.75 -0.90
CA HIS A 427 0.99 -8.71 -1.76
C HIS A 427 0.06 -9.86 -2.12
N ASN A 428 0.01 -10.17 -3.41
CA ASN A 428 -0.65 -11.36 -3.91
C ASN A 428 0.44 -12.40 -4.23
N PRO A 429 0.75 -13.31 -3.31
CA PRO A 429 1.80 -14.29 -3.52
C PRO A 429 1.31 -15.42 -4.42
N GLN A 430 2.25 -16.02 -5.17
CA GLN A 430 2.00 -17.28 -5.86
C GLN A 430 1.88 -18.38 -4.80
N VAL A 431 0.66 -18.71 -4.38
CA VAL A 431 0.36 -19.76 -3.39
C VAL A 431 -0.84 -20.59 -3.87
N PHE A 432 -0.88 -20.87 -5.17
CA PHE A 432 -1.92 -21.66 -5.85
C PHE A 432 -1.34 -22.80 -6.69
N HIS A 433 -2.27 -23.61 -7.19
CA HIS A 433 -2.07 -24.65 -8.19
C HIS A 433 -3.07 -24.48 -9.35
N GLY A 434 -2.73 -24.99 -10.54
CA GLY A 434 -3.74 -25.39 -11.54
C GLY A 434 -4.14 -24.35 -12.58
N GLU A 435 -3.36 -23.30 -12.80
CA GLU A 435 -3.67 -22.23 -13.78
C GLU A 435 -3.07 -22.47 -15.18
N ASP A 436 -2.39 -23.60 -15.41
CA ASP A 436 -1.79 -24.01 -16.71
C ASP A 436 -0.94 -22.93 -17.41
N TYR A 437 -0.45 -21.96 -16.65
CA TYR A 437 0.43 -20.89 -17.10
C TYR A 437 1.87 -21.15 -16.67
N TRP A 438 2.06 -21.52 -15.40
CA TRP A 438 3.36 -21.83 -14.81
C TRP A 438 3.67 -23.32 -14.91
N PHE A 439 4.93 -23.68 -15.13
CA PHE A 439 5.37 -25.06 -15.32
C PHE A 439 5.29 -25.94 -14.07
N ARG A 440 5.26 -25.31 -12.89
CA ARG A 440 5.13 -25.96 -11.60
C ARG A 440 4.56 -25.01 -10.57
N ASP A 441 4.07 -25.58 -9.49
CA ASP A 441 3.71 -24.83 -8.31
C ASP A 441 4.97 -24.40 -7.52
N PRO A 442 4.85 -23.35 -6.71
CA PRO A 442 5.80 -23.06 -5.64
C PRO A 442 5.90 -24.23 -4.64
N THR A 443 7.06 -24.37 -4.04
CA THR A 443 7.23 -25.18 -2.83
C THR A 443 6.73 -24.41 -1.60
N ALA A 444 6.45 -25.11 -0.50
CA ALA A 444 6.11 -24.47 0.78
C ALA A 444 7.18 -23.46 1.24
N ALA A 445 8.46 -23.74 0.97
CA ALA A 445 9.57 -22.85 1.31
C ALA A 445 9.57 -21.56 0.47
N GLU A 446 9.39 -21.67 -0.85
CA GLU A 446 9.25 -20.52 -1.74
C GLU A 446 8.05 -19.63 -1.34
N ALA A 447 6.92 -20.24 -1.00
CA ALA A 447 5.72 -19.51 -0.55
C ALA A 447 5.97 -18.68 0.72
N ARG A 448 6.68 -19.23 1.71
CA ARG A 448 7.05 -18.51 2.95
C ARG A 448 8.05 -17.39 2.69
N VAL A 449 9.05 -17.64 1.85
CA VAL A 449 10.09 -16.66 1.50
C VAL A 449 9.51 -15.47 0.74
N MET A 450 8.64 -15.69 -0.26
CA MET A 450 7.98 -14.60 -0.99
C MET A 450 7.21 -13.67 -0.04
N ASN A 451 6.46 -14.23 0.90
CA ASN A 451 5.73 -13.43 1.90
C ASN A 451 6.67 -12.68 2.85
N ALA A 452 7.76 -13.29 3.30
CA ALA A 452 8.73 -12.63 4.17
C ALA A 452 9.45 -11.47 3.46
N LEU A 453 9.82 -11.64 2.18
CA LEU A 453 10.38 -10.59 1.34
C LEU A 453 9.40 -9.41 1.17
N ALA A 454 8.11 -9.70 0.98
CA ALA A 454 7.07 -8.68 0.95
C ALA A 454 7.00 -7.91 2.28
N PHE A 455 6.95 -8.60 3.42
CA PHE A 455 6.96 -7.92 4.73
C PHE A 455 8.19 -7.02 4.91
N ASN A 456 9.37 -7.45 4.48
CA ASN A 456 10.60 -6.64 4.54
C ASN A 456 10.53 -5.34 3.70
N ARG A 457 9.48 -5.15 2.89
CA ARG A 457 9.17 -3.90 2.15
C ARG A 457 7.96 -3.15 2.67
N GLY A 458 7.47 -3.51 3.87
CA GLY A 458 6.39 -2.80 4.55
C GLY A 458 5.01 -3.13 4.00
N ILE A 459 4.85 -4.32 3.41
CA ILE A 459 3.55 -4.83 2.99
C ILE A 459 2.70 -5.16 4.21
N THR A 460 1.45 -4.72 4.19
CA THR A 460 0.54 -4.74 5.35
C THR A 460 -0.68 -5.63 5.15
N GLY A 461 -0.75 -6.37 4.03
CA GLY A 461 -1.77 -7.38 3.78
C GLY A 461 -1.31 -8.37 2.71
N ILE A 462 -1.78 -9.61 2.77
CA ILE A 462 -1.37 -10.68 1.87
C ILE A 462 -2.59 -11.54 1.48
N PHE A 463 -2.78 -11.76 0.17
CA PHE A 463 -3.87 -12.59 -0.35
C PHE A 463 -3.38 -13.59 -1.39
N GLY A 464 -3.32 -14.88 -1.03
CA GLY A 464 -3.02 -15.94 -2.00
C GLY A 464 -4.14 -16.10 -3.03
N TRP A 465 -3.82 -16.06 -4.32
CA TRP A 465 -4.67 -16.67 -5.35
C TRP A 465 -4.53 -18.19 -5.17
N THR A 466 -5.53 -19.08 -5.27
CA THR A 466 -6.90 -18.98 -4.72
C THR A 466 -7.17 -20.14 -3.77
N TRP A 467 -8.25 -20.01 -2.98
CA TRP A 467 -8.84 -21.06 -2.16
C TRP A 467 -10.22 -21.47 -2.71
N PRO A 468 -10.58 -22.76 -2.74
CA PRO A 468 -9.74 -23.92 -2.42
C PRO A 468 -8.64 -24.20 -3.45
N GLY A 469 -7.50 -24.71 -2.99
CA GLY A 469 -6.32 -24.97 -3.83
C GLY A 469 -5.46 -26.11 -3.30
N SER A 470 -4.15 -26.05 -3.52
CA SER A 470 -3.20 -27.04 -2.98
C SER A 470 -3.21 -27.03 -1.44
N ARG A 471 -3.41 -28.20 -0.82
CA ARG A 471 -3.39 -28.34 0.65
C ARG A 471 -2.02 -28.07 1.26
N GLU A 472 -0.94 -28.39 0.54
CA GLU A 472 0.42 -28.09 1.00
C GLU A 472 0.66 -26.59 1.06
N LEU A 473 0.31 -25.87 -0.01
CA LEU A 473 0.46 -24.41 -0.09
C LEU A 473 -0.49 -23.69 0.87
N PHE A 474 -1.72 -24.19 1.01
CA PHE A 474 -2.64 -23.74 2.05
C PHE A 474 -2.02 -23.87 3.44
N GLY A 475 -1.47 -25.03 3.78
CA GLY A 475 -0.79 -25.28 5.04
C GLY A 475 0.39 -24.32 5.29
N ALA A 476 1.24 -24.09 4.28
CA ALA A 476 2.37 -23.17 4.38
C ALA A 476 1.92 -21.71 4.61
N HIS A 477 0.86 -21.27 3.92
CA HIS A 477 0.29 -19.94 4.10
C HIS A 477 -0.33 -19.78 5.49
N THR A 478 -1.10 -20.78 5.93
CA THR A 478 -1.71 -20.82 7.25
C THR A 478 -0.66 -20.81 8.38
N GLU A 479 0.43 -21.56 8.23
CA GLU A 479 1.52 -21.57 9.21
C GLU A 479 2.09 -20.16 9.46
N MET A 480 2.36 -19.43 8.37
CA MET A 480 2.83 -18.05 8.48
C MET A 480 1.76 -17.11 9.02
N ALA A 481 0.51 -17.27 8.58
CA ALA A 481 -0.64 -16.50 9.03
C ALA A 481 -0.78 -16.52 10.56
N ARG A 482 -0.67 -17.70 11.20
CA ARG A 482 -0.74 -17.87 12.66
C ARG A 482 0.25 -17.00 13.42
N VAL A 483 1.41 -16.75 12.83
CA VAL A 483 2.46 -15.95 13.43
C VAL A 483 2.26 -14.47 13.13
N VAL A 484 2.03 -14.09 11.87
CA VAL A 484 2.03 -12.68 11.46
C VAL A 484 0.76 -11.92 11.82
N THR A 485 -0.38 -12.61 11.99
CA THR A 485 -1.64 -11.98 12.42
C THR A 485 -1.78 -11.93 13.94
N ALA A 486 -0.89 -12.60 14.69
CA ALA A 486 -0.87 -12.59 16.14
C ALA A 486 0.15 -11.60 16.71
N GLU A 487 -0.14 -11.07 17.90
CA GLU A 487 0.87 -10.35 18.68
C GLU A 487 1.93 -11.34 19.23
N PRO A 488 3.21 -10.92 19.31
CA PRO A 488 3.70 -9.56 19.10
C PRO A 488 3.99 -9.19 17.64
N VAL A 489 4.03 -10.13 16.70
CA VAL A 489 4.50 -9.89 15.32
C VAL A 489 3.64 -8.86 14.59
N SER A 490 2.31 -9.00 14.64
CA SER A 490 1.38 -8.07 13.98
C SER A 490 1.58 -6.62 14.45
N ALA A 491 1.86 -6.42 15.73
CA ALA A 491 2.11 -5.11 16.32
C ALA A 491 3.38 -4.44 15.77
N PHE A 492 4.40 -5.20 15.38
CA PHE A 492 5.58 -4.67 14.67
C PHE A 492 5.29 -4.39 13.21
N LEU A 493 4.68 -5.35 12.50
CA LEU A 493 4.41 -5.24 11.06
C LEU A 493 3.45 -4.09 10.73
N LEU A 494 2.46 -3.83 11.59
CA LEU A 494 1.48 -2.75 11.41
C LEU A 494 1.87 -1.44 12.10
N GLY A 495 2.71 -1.50 13.14
CA GLY A 495 3.03 -0.34 13.98
C GLY A 495 4.17 0.54 13.46
N GLY A 496 4.95 0.08 12.48
CA GLY A 496 6.09 0.84 11.96
C GLY A 496 6.59 0.32 10.61
N ARG A 497 7.49 1.08 9.99
CA ARG A 497 8.11 0.68 8.72
C ARG A 497 9.38 -0.13 8.96
N PRO A 498 9.65 -1.17 8.16
CA PRO A 498 10.91 -1.90 8.26
C PRO A 498 12.10 -1.00 7.94
N GLN A 499 13.16 -1.14 8.72
CA GLN A 499 14.49 -0.68 8.34
C GLN A 499 15.24 -1.87 7.73
N ARG A 500 15.71 -1.72 6.48
CA ARG A 500 16.57 -2.73 5.84
C ARG A 500 17.96 -2.70 6.45
N LEU A 501 18.55 -3.88 6.63
CA LEU A 501 19.93 -4.04 7.09
C LEU A 501 20.80 -4.50 5.93
N GLU A 502 21.90 -3.80 5.70
CA GLU A 502 22.92 -4.20 4.75
C GLU A 502 23.66 -5.43 5.29
N VAL A 503 23.84 -6.44 4.44
CA VAL A 503 24.57 -7.67 4.76
C VAL A 503 25.82 -7.71 3.91
N GLU A 504 26.99 -7.58 4.52
CA GLU A 504 28.27 -7.62 3.82
C GLU A 504 28.65 -9.06 3.45
N GLY A 505 29.27 -9.24 2.28
CA GLY A 505 29.93 -10.50 1.91
C GLY A 505 28.99 -11.67 1.57
N VAL A 506 27.69 -11.43 1.44
CA VAL A 506 26.70 -12.45 1.07
C VAL A 506 26.11 -12.14 -0.31
N LEU A 507 25.64 -13.18 -1.01
CA LEU A 507 24.93 -13.08 -2.29
C LEU A 507 23.67 -12.20 -2.13
N ASP A 508 23.24 -11.54 -3.21
CA ASP A 508 22.03 -10.68 -3.31
C ASP A 508 20.68 -11.43 -3.07
N VAL A 509 20.76 -12.64 -2.53
CA VAL A 509 19.64 -13.51 -2.19
C VAL A 509 19.23 -13.43 -0.73
N VAL A 510 20.06 -12.84 0.14
CA VAL A 510 19.73 -12.60 1.55
C VAL A 510 19.12 -11.22 1.72
N ASP A 511 17.99 -11.14 2.42
CA ASP A 511 17.30 -9.88 2.75
C ASP A 511 16.97 -9.84 4.24
N VAL A 512 17.34 -8.74 4.90
CA VAL A 512 17.15 -8.57 6.35
C VAL A 512 16.45 -7.24 6.63
N ALA A 513 15.43 -7.29 7.46
CA ALA A 513 14.71 -6.12 7.93
C ALA A 513 14.50 -6.14 9.45
N ILE A 514 14.48 -4.96 10.06
CA ILE A 514 14.21 -4.78 11.49
C ILE A 514 13.08 -3.78 11.72
N TRP A 515 12.17 -4.12 12.64
CA TRP A 515 11.18 -3.21 13.20
C TRP A 515 11.52 -2.98 14.66
N ARG A 516 11.37 -1.75 15.13
CA ARG A 516 11.65 -1.37 16.52
C ARG A 516 10.38 -0.81 17.16
N ARG A 517 10.07 -1.25 18.36
CA ARG A 517 8.89 -0.82 19.12
C ARG A 517 9.11 -1.08 20.60
N GLU A 518 8.89 -0.05 21.42
CA GLU A 518 8.78 -0.17 22.89
C GLU A 518 9.90 -0.99 23.55
N GLY A 519 11.17 -0.66 23.26
CA GLY A 519 12.32 -1.36 23.83
C GLY A 519 12.57 -2.77 23.25
N ARG A 520 11.83 -3.18 22.22
CA ARG A 520 12.00 -4.45 21.53
C ARG A 520 12.23 -4.26 20.04
N ALA A 521 12.73 -5.31 19.40
CA ALA A 521 12.84 -5.36 17.95
C ALA A 521 12.41 -6.71 17.38
N LEU A 522 11.76 -6.68 16.24
CA LEU A 522 11.53 -7.86 15.40
C LEU A 522 12.52 -7.80 14.24
N VAL A 523 13.30 -8.87 14.04
CA VAL A 523 14.20 -9.02 12.90
C VAL A 523 13.69 -10.12 11.99
N SER A 524 13.47 -9.79 10.72
CA SER A 524 13.20 -10.74 9.65
C SER A 524 14.50 -11.03 8.91
N VAL A 525 14.89 -12.29 8.83
CA VAL A 525 16.04 -12.74 8.02
C VAL A 525 15.54 -13.73 6.99
N VAL A 526 15.86 -13.49 5.72
CA VAL A 526 15.46 -14.34 4.59
C VAL A 526 16.69 -14.77 3.82
N ASN A 527 16.85 -16.07 3.57
CA ASN A 527 17.69 -16.58 2.49
C ASN A 527 16.78 -17.08 1.36
N GLY A 528 16.65 -16.26 0.32
CA GLY A 528 15.93 -16.62 -0.90
C GLY A 528 16.79 -17.32 -1.94
N GLY A 529 17.97 -17.83 -1.58
CA GLY A 529 18.81 -18.63 -2.44
C GLY A 529 18.41 -20.11 -2.42
N TYR A 530 18.72 -20.83 -3.50
CA TYR A 530 18.53 -22.30 -3.59
C TYR A 530 19.71 -23.10 -3.02
N LEU A 531 20.67 -22.42 -2.39
CA LEU A 531 21.83 -23.02 -1.74
C LEU A 531 21.90 -22.55 -0.30
N ASP A 532 22.30 -23.46 0.58
CA ASP A 532 22.59 -23.16 1.97
C ASP A 532 23.82 -22.24 2.03
N ILE A 533 23.82 -21.33 3.01
CA ILE A 533 25.03 -20.62 3.41
C ILE A 533 25.63 -21.44 4.54
N GLU A 534 26.59 -22.30 4.19
CA GLU A 534 27.22 -23.29 5.08
C GLU A 534 28.20 -22.66 6.09
N GLU A 535 28.64 -21.42 5.86
CA GLU A 535 29.50 -20.68 6.78
C GLU A 535 28.66 -19.87 7.77
N PRO A 536 29.17 -19.59 8.99
CA PRO A 536 28.46 -18.79 9.97
C PRO A 536 27.96 -17.47 9.39
N PHE A 537 26.64 -17.31 9.36
CA PHE A 537 25.99 -16.10 8.90
C PHE A 537 25.84 -15.13 10.06
N SER A 538 26.20 -13.86 9.83
CA SER A 538 26.03 -12.80 10.82
C SER A 538 25.43 -11.54 10.20
N VAL A 539 24.50 -10.90 10.92
CA VAL A 539 24.00 -9.56 10.57
C VAL A 539 24.12 -8.62 11.76
N LYS A 540 24.78 -7.49 11.53
CA LYS A 540 24.99 -6.48 12.56
C LYS A 540 23.70 -5.71 12.83
N LEU A 541 23.33 -5.57 14.10
CA LEU A 541 22.16 -4.79 14.48
C LEU A 541 22.49 -3.30 14.49
N PRO A 542 21.58 -2.43 14.04
CA PRO A 542 21.77 -0.98 14.07
C PRO A 542 21.59 -0.39 15.49
N VAL A 543 21.12 -1.21 16.43
CA VAL A 543 20.89 -0.87 17.83
C VAL A 543 21.37 -2.02 18.72
N PRO A 544 21.88 -1.73 19.93
CA PRO A 544 22.26 -2.77 20.87
C PRO A 544 21.04 -3.60 21.30
N ALA A 545 21.19 -4.92 21.27
CA ALA A 545 20.23 -5.86 21.83
C ALA A 545 20.83 -6.51 23.08
N SER A 546 20.01 -6.77 24.08
CA SER A 546 20.44 -7.41 25.33
C SER A 546 20.20 -8.92 25.32
N ALA A 547 19.16 -9.38 24.62
CA ALA A 547 18.82 -10.80 24.50
C ALA A 547 17.96 -11.10 23.26
N ILE A 548 18.00 -12.36 22.82
CA ILE A 548 16.96 -12.95 21.97
C ILE A 548 15.84 -13.42 22.90
N ILE A 549 14.62 -12.93 22.68
CA ILE A 549 13.44 -13.36 23.43
C ILE A 549 12.96 -14.70 22.85
N GLU A 550 12.74 -14.75 21.54
CA GLU A 550 12.17 -15.92 20.86
C GLU A 550 12.43 -15.88 19.35
N THR A 551 12.63 -17.04 18.73
CA THR A 551 12.51 -17.21 17.28
C THR A 551 11.07 -17.60 16.96
N LEU A 552 10.25 -16.60 16.61
CA LEU A 552 8.80 -16.72 16.39
C LEU A 552 8.44 -17.46 15.09
N PHE A 553 9.37 -17.51 14.13
CA PHE A 553 9.18 -18.23 12.86
C PHE A 553 10.50 -18.79 12.33
N GLY A 554 10.44 -19.88 11.57
CA GLY A 554 11.60 -20.51 10.91
C GLY A 554 12.38 -21.48 11.79
N GLY A 555 12.40 -21.27 13.11
CA GLY A 555 12.96 -22.22 14.08
C GLY A 555 14.49 -22.36 14.06
N LEU A 556 15.21 -21.45 13.41
CA LEU A 556 16.67 -21.46 13.38
C LEU A 556 17.27 -21.04 14.75
N PRO A 557 18.41 -21.63 15.17
CA PRO A 557 19.02 -21.40 16.47
C PRO A 557 19.89 -20.13 16.48
N TRP A 558 19.25 -18.97 16.33
CA TRP A 558 19.91 -17.67 16.36
C TRP A 558 20.59 -17.40 17.70
N GLN A 559 21.76 -16.75 17.64
CA GLN A 559 22.54 -16.29 18.79
C GLN A 559 22.84 -14.80 18.66
N LEU A 560 23.03 -14.13 19.80
CA LEU A 560 23.46 -12.75 19.85
C LEU A 560 24.93 -12.69 20.27
N VAL A 561 25.80 -12.27 19.36
CA VAL A 561 27.25 -12.21 19.57
C VAL A 561 27.74 -10.82 19.17
N GLU A 562 28.35 -10.09 20.10
CA GLU A 562 28.96 -8.77 19.86
C GLU A 562 28.04 -7.77 19.11
N GLY A 563 26.73 -7.78 19.43
CA GLY A 563 25.73 -6.90 18.80
C GLY A 563 25.30 -7.33 17.38
N ALA A 564 25.60 -8.56 16.97
CA ALA A 564 25.13 -9.17 15.74
C ALA A 564 24.26 -10.40 16.02
N LEU A 565 23.26 -10.62 15.17
CA LEU A 565 22.56 -11.91 15.11
C LEU A 565 23.39 -12.88 14.29
N VAL A 566 23.65 -14.05 14.85
CA VAL A 566 24.51 -15.09 14.26
C VAL A 566 23.78 -16.42 14.23
N VAL A 567 23.97 -17.18 13.14
CA VAL A 567 23.57 -18.58 13.02
C VAL A 567 24.68 -19.34 12.30
N GLU A 568 24.94 -20.59 12.70
CA GLU A 568 26.03 -21.40 12.14
C GLU A 568 25.84 -21.69 10.64
N GLU A 569 24.59 -21.88 10.21
CA GLU A 569 24.21 -22.15 8.83
C GLU A 569 22.89 -21.43 8.57
N LEU A 570 22.76 -20.81 7.39
CA LEU A 570 21.50 -20.22 6.93
C LEU A 570 20.96 -21.03 5.74
N PRO A 571 19.99 -21.94 5.96
CA PRO A 571 19.51 -22.83 4.92
C PRO A 571 18.90 -22.12 3.72
N ALA A 572 18.95 -22.76 2.56
CA ALA A 572 18.29 -22.35 1.33
C ALA A 572 16.78 -22.17 1.55
N MET A 573 16.19 -21.18 0.87
CA MET A 573 14.76 -20.89 0.93
C MET A 573 14.19 -20.85 2.35
N SER A 574 14.92 -20.21 3.26
CA SER A 574 14.53 -20.08 4.67
C SER A 574 14.15 -18.65 5.01
N SER A 575 13.26 -18.50 6.00
CA SER A 575 12.94 -17.22 6.60
C SER A 575 12.77 -17.38 8.11
N SER A 576 13.18 -16.36 8.86
CA SER A 576 13.08 -16.32 10.33
C SER A 576 12.50 -15.00 10.79
N PHE A 577 11.67 -15.04 11.82
CA PHE A 577 11.28 -13.87 12.61
C PHE A 577 11.85 -14.03 14.02
N VAL A 578 12.77 -13.15 14.39
CA VAL A 578 13.48 -13.20 15.67
C VAL A 578 13.10 -11.97 16.49
N LEU A 579 12.55 -12.20 17.68
CA LEU A 579 12.19 -11.15 18.61
C LEU A 579 13.35 -10.90 19.58
N LEU A 580 13.75 -9.65 19.70
CA LEU A 580 14.85 -9.18 20.52
C LEU A 580 14.36 -8.22 21.60
N GLU A 581 15.02 -8.27 22.74
CA GLU A 581 14.99 -7.22 23.75
C GLU A 581 16.13 -6.25 23.44
N LEU A 582 15.83 -4.96 23.32
CA LEU A 582 16.83 -3.92 23.12
C LEU A 582 17.44 -3.51 24.45
N GLU A 583 18.67 -2.99 24.43
CA GLU A 583 19.17 -2.29 25.61
C GLU A 583 18.38 -0.99 25.80
N ASP A 584 17.92 -0.71 27.02
CA ASP A 584 17.21 0.53 27.33
C ASP A 584 18.03 1.73 26.83
N SER A 585 17.49 2.47 25.87
CA SER A 585 17.99 3.80 25.55
C SER A 585 17.54 4.80 26.62
N GLN A 586 17.89 4.55 27.88
CA GLN A 586 17.96 5.62 28.88
C GLN A 586 19.38 6.19 28.85
N GLY A 587 19.53 7.21 28.01
CA GLY A 587 20.66 8.14 27.98
C GLY A 587 20.17 9.50 27.53
#